data_AF-A0A6P2KPV9-F1
#
_entry.id   AF-A0A6P2KPV9-F1
#
_cell.length_a   1.000
_cell.length_b   1.000
_cell.length_c   1.000
_cell.angle_alpha   90.00
_cell.angle_beta   90.00
_cell.angle_gamma   90.00
#
_symmetry.space_group_name_H-M   'P 1'
#
loop_
_entity.id
_entity.type
_entity.pdbx_description
1 polymer ?
#
loop_
_entity_poly.entity_id
_entity_poly.type
_entity_poly.pdbx_seq_one_letter_code
_entity_poly.pdbx_strand_id
1 'polypeptide(L)'
;MPNEAEARRALLVHLGSILRTLSCVLEYEPDDRTLDSLVAAQPMLADIPLLNQVFAHMTVREFTRAILHAYCLWPQLLLDEPLDRDALAEPVCA
;
A
#
# COMPACT_ATOMS: atom_id res chain seq x y z
N MET A 1 -17.33 1.43 18.72
CA MET A 1 -15.92 1.65 18.35
C MET A 1 -15.21 0.32 18.59
N PRO A 2 -14.49 -0.25 17.60
CA PRO A 2 -13.69 -1.44 17.84
C PRO A 2 -12.73 -1.18 19.00
N ASN A 3 -12.46 -2.19 19.83
CA ASN A 3 -11.45 -2.05 20.87
C ASN A 3 -10.06 -1.87 20.23
N GLU A 4 -9.09 -1.36 20.98
CA GLU A 4 -7.77 -1.00 20.40
C GLU A 4 -7.08 -2.20 19.74
N ALA A 5 -7.23 -3.40 20.29
CA ALA A 5 -6.69 -4.63 19.73
C ALA A 5 -7.33 -5.00 18.38
N GLU A 6 -8.65 -4.83 18.23
CA GLU A 6 -9.36 -5.03 16.95
C GLU A 6 -8.91 -4.01 15.90
N ALA A 7 -8.75 -2.74 16.29
CA ALA A 7 -8.25 -1.70 15.39
C ALA A 7 -6.82 -2.01 14.92
N ARG A 8 -5.92 -2.39 15.84
CA ARG A 8 -4.54 -2.79 15.55
C ARG A 8 -4.49 -3.99 14.60
N ARG A 9 -5.32 -5.01 14.85
CA ARG A 9 -5.43 -6.18 13.97
C ARG A 9 -5.89 -5.79 12.57
N ALA A 10 -6.90 -4.93 12.43
CA ALA A 10 -7.38 -4.48 11.14
C ALA A 10 -6.29 -3.73 10.35
N LEU A 11 -5.53 -2.86 11.02
CA LEU A 11 -4.43 -2.11 10.42
C LEU A 11 -3.26 -3.00 10.01
N LEU A 12 -2.93 -4.02 10.81
CA LEU A 12 -1.92 -5.03 10.44
C LEU A 12 -2.34 -5.85 9.22
N VAL A 13 -3.62 -6.23 9.12
CA VAL A 13 -4.17 -6.91 7.93
C VAL A 13 -4.08 -6.01 6.70
N HIS A 14 -4.42 -4.72 6.85
CA HIS A 14 -4.28 -3.74 5.78
C HIS A 14 -2.83 -3.61 5.31
N LEU A 15 -1.89 -3.42 6.25
CA LEU A 15 -0.45 -3.35 5.94
C LEU A 15 0.03 -4.58 5.17
N GLY A 16 -0.37 -5.79 5.59
CA GLY A 16 -0.05 -7.03 4.87
C GLY A 16 -0.60 -7.07 3.43
N SER A 17 -1.81 -6.56 3.21
CA SER A 17 -2.42 -6.47 1.88
C SER A 17 -1.65 -5.52 0.95
N ILE A 18 -1.19 -4.38 1.48
CA ILE A 18 -0.36 -3.41 0.75
C ILE A 18 0.98 -4.04 0.35
N LEU A 19 1.67 -4.69 1.29
CA LEU A 19 2.95 -5.35 1.02
C LEU A 19 2.84 -6.48 -0.01
N ARG A 20 1.75 -7.27 0.07
CA ARG A 20 1.46 -8.30 -0.94
C ARG A 20 1.25 -7.70 -2.33
N THR A 21 0.47 -6.61 -2.41
CA THR A 21 0.25 -5.88 -3.68
C THR A 21 1.57 -5.40 -4.27
N LEU A 22 2.43 -4.81 -3.44
CA LEU A 22 3.74 -4.33 -3.86
C LEU A 22 4.62 -5.46 -4.40
N SER A 23 4.66 -6.61 -3.72
CA SER A 23 5.39 -7.79 -4.18
C SER A 23 4.90 -8.26 -5.55
N CYS A 24 3.59 -8.39 -5.74
CA CYS A 24 3.03 -8.80 -7.02
C CYS A 24 3.39 -7.81 -8.13
N VAL A 25 3.26 -6.50 -7.89
CA VAL A 25 3.57 -5.49 -8.90
C VAL A 25 5.04 -5.53 -9.31
N LEU A 26 5.97 -5.69 -8.36
CA LEU A 26 7.41 -5.78 -8.64
C LEU A 26 7.80 -7.07 -9.37
N GLU A 27 7.10 -8.18 -9.14
CA GLU A 27 7.34 -9.45 -9.86
C GLU A 27 7.03 -9.34 -11.36
N TYR A 28 6.09 -8.48 -11.75
CA TYR A 28 5.65 -8.33 -13.14
C TYR A 28 6.29 -7.14 -13.89
N GLU A 29 7.17 -6.35 -13.25
CA GLU A 29 7.72 -5.10 -13.80
C GLU A 29 9.26 -4.98 -13.72
N PRO A 30 9.97 -5.42 -14.77
CA PRO A 30 11.38 -5.11 -14.93
C PRO A 30 11.67 -3.73 -15.56
N ASP A 31 10.71 -3.07 -16.23
CA ASP A 31 10.98 -2.07 -17.29
C ASP A 31 10.32 -0.67 -17.13
N ASP A 32 10.08 -0.21 -15.90
CA ASP A 32 9.62 1.17 -15.60
C ASP A 32 8.27 1.56 -16.26
N ARG A 33 7.40 0.58 -16.54
CA ARG A 33 6.10 0.84 -17.19
C ARG A 33 5.13 1.51 -16.21
N THR A 34 4.08 2.09 -16.79
CA THR A 34 2.95 2.64 -16.04
C THR A 34 2.06 1.54 -15.49
N LEU A 35 1.37 1.81 -14.38
CA LEU A 35 0.48 0.84 -13.73
C LEU A 35 -0.66 0.38 -14.64
N ASP A 36 -1.23 1.26 -15.44
CA ASP A 36 -2.25 0.94 -16.45
C ASP A 36 -1.71 0.04 -17.56
N SER A 37 -0.48 0.25 -18.04
CA SER A 37 0.16 -0.68 -18.98
C SER A 37 0.39 -2.06 -18.35
N LEU A 38 0.75 -2.10 -17.07
CA LEU A 38 0.95 -3.34 -16.33
C LEU A 38 -0.36 -4.11 -16.15
N VAL A 39 -1.43 -3.42 -15.72
CA VAL A 39 -2.76 -4.03 -15.51
C VAL A 39 -3.34 -4.53 -16.83
N ALA A 40 -3.15 -3.80 -17.93
CA ALA A 40 -3.55 -4.26 -19.25
C ALA A 40 -2.80 -5.52 -19.70
N ALA A 41 -1.52 -5.65 -19.34
CA ALA A 41 -0.71 -6.82 -19.63
C ALA A 41 -0.99 -8.01 -18.69
N GLN A 42 -1.48 -7.74 -17.47
CA GLN A 42 -1.78 -8.75 -16.47
C GLN A 42 -3.17 -8.54 -15.83
N PRO A 43 -4.23 -9.14 -16.41
CA PRO A 43 -5.60 -9.00 -15.93
C PRO A 43 -5.80 -9.41 -14.47
N MET A 44 -4.97 -10.32 -13.94
CA MET A 44 -5.01 -10.74 -12.53
C MET A 44 -4.72 -9.59 -11.54
N LEU A 45 -4.06 -8.52 -11.98
CA LEU A 45 -3.79 -7.34 -11.17
C LEU A 45 -5.00 -6.40 -11.08
N ALA A 46 -5.97 -6.50 -12.00
CA ALA A 46 -7.18 -5.67 -12.00
C ALA A 46 -8.08 -5.90 -10.77
N ASP A 47 -7.99 -7.09 -10.17
CA ASP A 47 -8.75 -7.45 -8.96
C ASP A 47 -8.15 -6.84 -7.67
N ILE A 48 -7.00 -6.17 -7.76
CA ILE A 48 -6.34 -5.58 -6.59
C ILE A 48 -6.95 -4.20 -6.29
N PRO A 49 -7.68 -4.02 -5.16
CA PRO A 49 -8.41 -2.79 -4.88
C PRO A 49 -7.54 -1.54 -4.81
N LEU A 50 -6.30 -1.69 -4.34
CA LEU A 50 -5.34 -0.61 -4.24
C LEU A 50 -4.99 -0.04 -5.62
N LEU A 51 -4.82 -0.90 -6.63
CA LEU A 51 -4.47 -0.46 -7.98
C LEU A 51 -5.63 0.30 -8.65
N ASN A 52 -6.87 -0.04 -8.31
CA ASN A 52 -8.07 0.67 -8.80
C ASN A 52 -8.26 2.06 -8.17
N GLN A 53 -7.56 2.37 -7.08
CA GLN A 53 -7.66 3.66 -6.38
C GLN A 53 -6.53 4.64 -6.72
N VAL A 54 -5.46 4.17 -7.39
CA VAL A 54 -4.26 4.98 -7.66
C VAL A 54 -4.39 5.64 -9.04
N PHE A 55 -3.81 6.84 -9.19
CA PHE A 55 -3.72 7.56 -10.46
C PHE A 55 -3.13 6.66 -11.55
N ALA A 56 -3.93 6.33 -12.57
CA ALA A 56 -3.58 5.41 -13.66
C ALA A 56 -2.22 5.69 -14.31
N HIS A 57 -1.77 6.95 -14.31
CA HIS A 57 -0.58 7.41 -15.02
C HIS A 57 0.74 7.28 -14.24
N MET A 58 0.73 6.80 -12.98
CA MET A 58 1.98 6.58 -12.24
C MET A 58 2.77 5.39 -12.79
N THR A 59 4.08 5.54 -12.85
CA THR A 59 5.00 4.41 -13.06
C THR A 59 4.98 3.47 -11.86
N VAL A 60 5.34 2.22 -12.10
CA VAL A 60 5.47 1.21 -11.05
C VAL A 60 6.51 1.61 -10.01
N ARG A 61 7.57 2.31 -10.44
CA ARG A 61 8.58 2.88 -9.55
C ARG A 61 8.01 3.97 -8.64
N GLU A 62 7.26 4.92 -9.18
CA GLU A 62 6.62 6.00 -8.42
C GLU A 62 5.63 5.43 -7.42
N PHE A 63 4.80 4.48 -7.84
CA PHE A 63 3.88 3.76 -6.98
C PHE A 63 4.60 3.03 -5.83
N THR A 64 5.66 2.29 -6.15
CA THR A 64 6.47 1.57 -5.16
C THR A 64 7.06 2.53 -4.14
N ARG A 65 7.62 3.65 -4.60
CA ARG A 65 8.20 4.69 -3.74
C ARG A 65 7.14 5.31 -2.82
N ALA A 66 5.97 5.64 -3.37
CA ALA A 66 4.87 6.22 -2.61
C ALA A 66 4.37 5.26 -1.51
N ILE A 67 4.18 3.97 -1.83
CA ILE A 67 3.78 2.97 -0.83
C ILE A 67 4.84 2.80 0.25
N LEU A 68 6.10 2.62 -0.14
CA LEU A 68 7.16 2.43 0.84
C LEU A 68 7.27 3.63 1.78
N HIS A 69 7.15 4.86 1.25
CA HIS A 69 7.14 6.06 2.06
C HIS A 69 5.91 6.15 2.98
N ALA A 70 4.73 5.74 2.51
CA ALA A 70 3.50 5.76 3.29
C ALA A 70 3.50 4.80 4.48
N TYR A 71 4.06 3.62 4.27
CA TYR A 71 3.86 2.49 5.18
C TYR A 71 5.13 2.09 5.95
N CYS A 72 6.29 2.71 5.71
CA CYS A 72 7.55 2.30 6.35
C CYS A 72 7.56 2.43 7.87
N LEU A 73 6.83 3.40 8.43
CA LEU A 73 6.74 3.61 9.88
C LEU A 73 5.61 2.81 10.54
N TRP A 74 4.66 2.30 9.75
CA TRP A 74 3.48 1.60 10.28
C TRP A 74 3.83 0.40 11.17
N PRO A 75 4.82 -0.46 10.87
CA PRO A 75 5.20 -1.55 11.78
C PRO A 75 5.55 -1.08 13.20
N GLN A 76 6.16 0.10 13.34
CA GLN A 76 6.54 0.66 14.64
C GLN A 76 5.33 1.33 15.31
N LEU A 77 4.61 2.19 14.57
CA LEU A 77 3.41 2.88 15.07
C LEU A 77 2.31 1.90 15.51
N LEU A 78 2.19 0.76 14.85
CA LEU A 78 1.26 -0.32 15.20
C LEU A 78 1.69 -1.15 16.42
N LEU A 79 2.83 -0.84 17.06
CA LEU A 79 3.22 -1.41 18.35
C LEU A 79 3.03 -0.44 19.51
N ASP A 80 2.80 0.84 19.24
CA ASP A 80 2.62 1.87 20.28
C ASP A 80 1.32 1.64 21.07
N GLU A 81 1.37 1.94 22.37
CA GLU A 81 0.22 1.86 23.28
C GLU A 81 0.11 3.19 24.06
N PRO A 82 -0.93 4.02 23.78
CA PRO A 82 -2.02 3.78 22.83
C PRO A 82 -1.58 3.94 21.36
N LEU A 83 -2.38 3.40 20.43
CA LEU A 83 -2.19 3.63 18.99
C LEU A 83 -2.16 5.14 18.67
N ASP A 84 -1.07 5.61 18.05
CA ASP A 84 -0.99 6.96 17.49
C ASP A 84 -1.74 7.03 16.16
N ARG A 85 -3.05 7.31 16.25
CA ARG A 85 -3.94 7.39 15.09
C ARG A 85 -3.61 8.58 14.19
N ASP A 86 -3.06 9.65 14.75
CA ASP A 86 -2.73 10.84 13.99
C ASP A 86 -1.49 10.58 13.13
N ALA A 87 -0.47 9.92 13.69
CA ALA A 87 0.69 9.48 12.92
C ALA A 87 0.33 8.44 11.84
N LEU A 88 -0.59 7.52 12.12
CA LEU A 88 -1.07 6.54 11.13
C LEU A 88 -1.91 7.15 10.01
N ALA A 89 -2.53 8.31 10.24
CA ALA A 89 -3.32 9.05 9.26
C ALA A 89 -2.52 10.14 8.54
N GLU A 90 -1.23 10.29 8.86
CA GLU A 90 -0.41 11.35 8.30
C GLU A 90 -0.31 11.20 6.78
N PRO A 91 -0.66 12.25 6.00
CA PRO A 91 -0.58 12.18 4.56
C PRO A 91 0.88 12.13 4.14
N VAL A 92 1.17 11.27 3.18
CA VAL A 92 2.48 11.25 2.54
C VAL A 92 2.64 12.49 1.70
N CYS A 93 3.64 13.31 2.02
CA CYS A 93 4.11 14.35 1.11
C CYS A 93 4.66 13.68 -0.16
N ALA A 94 4.05 13.99 -1.31
CA ALA A 94 4.49 13.54 -2.64
C ALA A 94 5.78 14.24 -3.08
#